data_AF-A0A7W1U5K8-F1
#
_entry.id   AF-A0A7W1U5K8-F1
#
_cell.length_a   1.000
_cell.length_b   1.000
_cell.length_c   1.000
_cell.angle_alpha   90.00
_cell.angle_beta   90.00
_cell.angle_gamma   90.00
#
_symmetry.space_group_name_H-M   'P 1'
#
loop_
_entity.id
_entity.type
_entity.pdbx_description
1 polymer ?
#
loop_
_entity_poly.entity_id
_entity_poly.type
_entity_poly.pdbx_seq_one_letter_code
_entity_poly.pdbx_strand_id
1 'polypeptide(L)'
;MKTLRLLFLTLTLALATHVARAGSATWDLNPATNDWNSAANWTPATVPNGTSDIATFGLSNVTDPTFSVPTSLGGIVFNAGASAYTIAFGHGRTLNFYGAGITNNSGVTQTMVLDAFRGVVAQIVFHNSSSAGDETIYSVDAPNLISSLFFEDSSSAGSSSINLAGGSDIYGSHMTFATDSTAASANITVNGGLTNAAQGADATFFDQATSDHATITAHGGAVAGAGGGIVVFAASGSSTAADATLIADGSVAGADGGFLSFLGTSEGGTSRIELSGNGTLDLTGRTSHTLTIGSLEGDGIVSLGKVNLTVGSNSLSTVFSGMLQDGTGGGPGMLTKVGTGTLTLTGANSLTGGVTMSAGTLVAANGGGSATGPGSLQVNSGTVGGSGTVATASFGTGAGSGAVLAPAAGTNKNSTFTVTGQLTLKSDATYLYTARAKGRKIRTDKVVAGSVTISQAAFTFQSRIVGTLAAGTTLTVISNLSSLPISGTFSNLPDGAILTVGSNKFQASYEGGDGNDLTLTVVP
;
A
#
# COMPACT_ATOMS: atom_id res chain seq x y z
N MET A 1 82.30 16.21 -62.29
CA MET A 1 81.73 17.51 -61.88
C MET A 1 80.22 17.42 -62.05
N LYS A 2 79.44 17.75 -61.00
CA LYS A 2 77.97 17.87 -60.93
C LYS A 2 77.18 16.55 -60.94
N THR A 3 76.22 16.24 -60.05
CA THR A 3 75.83 16.71 -58.70
C THR A 3 74.81 15.67 -58.22
N LEU A 4 74.99 15.15 -57.01
CA LEU A 4 74.06 14.27 -56.31
C LEU A 4 72.84 15.08 -55.83
N ARG A 5 71.61 14.63 -56.14
CA ARG A 5 70.40 15.06 -55.41
C ARG A 5 69.51 13.84 -55.15
N LEU A 6 69.53 13.44 -53.88
CA LEU A 6 68.63 12.49 -53.22
C LEU A 6 67.20 13.09 -53.23
N LEU A 7 66.20 12.36 -53.72
CA LEU A 7 64.79 12.73 -53.55
C LEU A 7 64.14 11.67 -52.65
N PHE A 8 63.80 12.08 -51.42
CA PHE A 8 63.03 11.30 -50.46
C PHE A 8 61.61 11.07 -50.99
N LEU A 9 61.19 9.80 -51.10
CA LEU A 9 59.80 9.43 -51.29
C LEU A 9 59.13 9.41 -49.91
N THR A 10 58.42 10.49 -49.57
CA THR A 10 57.59 10.54 -48.36
C THR A 10 56.34 9.69 -48.58
N LEU A 11 56.28 8.53 -47.93
CA LEU A 11 55.05 7.74 -47.80
C LEU A 11 54.11 8.49 -46.85
N THR A 12 53.19 9.27 -47.40
CA THR A 12 52.08 9.85 -46.64
C THR A 12 51.11 8.73 -46.25
N LEU A 13 51.19 8.29 -45.00
CA LEU A 13 50.18 7.46 -44.37
C LEU A 13 48.90 8.30 -44.25
N ALA A 14 47.95 8.10 -45.17
CA ALA A 14 46.62 8.66 -45.03
C ALA A 14 45.94 7.99 -43.83
N LEU A 15 45.93 8.67 -42.68
CA LEU A 15 45.00 8.37 -41.60
C LEU A 15 43.58 8.60 -42.15
N ALA A 16 42.95 7.55 -42.64
CA ALA A 16 41.50 7.55 -42.80
C ALA A 16 40.93 7.64 -41.38
N THR A 17 40.45 8.82 -40.99
CA THR A 17 39.59 8.95 -39.82
C THR A 17 38.30 8.21 -40.16
N HIS A 18 38.20 6.94 -39.75
CA HIS A 18 36.95 6.21 -39.74
C HIS A 18 36.02 6.93 -38.78
N VAL A 19 35.12 7.76 -39.31
CA VAL A 19 33.96 8.22 -38.56
C VAL A 19 33.11 6.97 -38.37
N ALA A 20 33.23 6.33 -37.20
CA ALA A 20 32.34 5.23 -36.82
C ALA A 20 30.90 5.76 -36.90
N ARG A 21 30.09 5.17 -37.78
CA ARG A 21 28.67 5.49 -37.84
C ARG A 21 27.98 4.75 -36.69
N ALA A 22 26.95 5.37 -36.11
CA ALA A 22 26.07 4.68 -35.18
C ALA A 22 25.48 3.43 -35.85
N GLY A 23 25.40 2.33 -35.11
CA GLY A 23 24.86 1.06 -35.56
C GLY A 23 24.90 0.00 -34.46
N SER A 24 23.98 -0.96 -34.52
CA SER A 24 23.93 -2.11 -33.62
C SER A 24 25.25 -2.89 -33.62
N ALA A 25 25.73 -3.25 -32.44
CA ALA A 25 26.98 -3.97 -32.26
C ALA A 25 27.02 -4.80 -30.97
N THR A 26 27.97 -5.71 -30.90
CA THR A 26 28.20 -6.58 -29.73
C THR A 26 29.42 -6.10 -28.95
N TRP A 27 29.31 -5.98 -27.63
CA TRP A 27 30.42 -5.65 -26.74
C TRP A 27 31.45 -6.79 -26.77
N ASP A 28 32.72 -6.43 -26.95
CA ASP A 28 33.75 -7.43 -27.17
C ASP A 28 34.04 -8.29 -25.92
N LEU A 29 34.56 -9.50 -26.14
CA LEU A 29 35.07 -10.34 -25.05
C LEU A 29 36.27 -9.69 -24.33
N ASN A 30 37.09 -8.95 -25.07
CA ASN A 30 38.25 -8.22 -24.56
C ASN A 30 38.29 -6.78 -25.11
N PRO A 31 37.40 -5.88 -24.65
CA PRO A 31 37.42 -4.48 -25.04
C PRO A 31 38.73 -3.80 -24.65
N ALA A 32 39.17 -2.82 -25.43
CA ALA A 32 40.38 -2.07 -25.15
C ALA A 32 40.23 -1.13 -23.93
N THR A 33 39.02 -0.62 -23.72
CA THR A 33 38.63 0.20 -22.56
C THR A 33 37.21 -0.16 -22.13
N ASN A 34 36.73 0.44 -21.04
CA ASN A 34 35.33 0.34 -20.63
C ASN A 34 34.45 1.49 -21.17
N ASP A 35 34.91 2.28 -22.15
CA ASP A 35 34.13 3.37 -22.73
C ASP A 35 33.19 2.84 -23.81
N TRP A 36 31.88 2.92 -23.58
CA TRP A 36 30.83 2.58 -24.53
C TRP A 36 31.03 3.31 -25.87
N ASN A 37 31.50 4.55 -25.84
CA ASN A 37 31.57 5.38 -27.03
C ASN A 37 32.86 5.18 -27.84
N SER A 38 33.71 4.22 -27.45
CA SER A 38 34.86 3.79 -28.25
C SER A 38 34.47 2.64 -29.18
N ALA A 39 34.48 2.91 -30.49
CA ALA A 39 34.14 1.91 -31.52
C ALA A 39 35.05 0.67 -31.50
N ALA A 40 36.23 0.75 -30.89
CA ALA A 40 37.17 -0.36 -30.76
C ALA A 40 36.76 -1.39 -29.69
N ASN A 41 35.71 -1.11 -28.91
CA ASN A 41 35.16 -2.00 -27.90
C ASN A 41 33.95 -2.83 -28.40
N TRP A 42 33.60 -2.67 -29.67
CA TRP A 42 32.41 -3.23 -30.29
C TRP A 42 32.75 -4.02 -31.56
N THR A 43 32.00 -5.10 -31.80
CA THR A 43 32.02 -5.86 -33.05
C THR A 43 30.63 -5.88 -33.70
N PRO A 44 30.47 -5.41 -34.96
CA PRO A 44 31.47 -4.67 -35.74
C PRO A 44 31.88 -3.36 -35.05
N ALA A 45 33.00 -2.77 -35.47
CA ALA A 45 33.57 -1.54 -34.88
C ALA A 45 32.71 -0.28 -35.16
N THR A 46 31.51 -0.28 -34.61
CA THR A 46 30.49 0.76 -34.62
C THR A 46 30.01 0.97 -33.19
N VAL A 47 29.57 2.18 -32.85
CA VAL A 47 29.06 2.49 -31.51
C VAL A 47 27.53 2.47 -31.55
N PRO A 48 26.84 1.62 -30.77
CA PRO A 48 25.40 1.71 -30.62
C PRO A 48 25.02 3.06 -30.01
N ASN A 49 24.40 3.94 -30.80
CA ASN A 49 23.95 5.27 -30.40
C ASN A 49 22.92 5.85 -31.38
N GLY A 50 21.88 5.07 -31.66
CA GLY A 50 20.74 5.44 -32.50
C GLY A 50 19.46 4.85 -31.93
N THR A 51 18.32 5.49 -32.16
CA THR A 51 17.02 5.10 -31.58
C THR A 51 16.52 3.70 -32.00
N SER A 52 17.18 3.07 -32.98
CA SER A 52 16.94 1.68 -33.40
C SER A 52 18.14 0.75 -33.17
N ASP A 53 19.26 1.27 -32.67
CA ASP A 53 20.47 0.50 -32.45
C ASP A 53 20.28 -0.45 -31.25
N ILE A 54 20.78 -1.67 -31.41
CA ILE A 54 20.81 -2.69 -30.36
C ILE A 54 22.25 -2.89 -29.93
N ALA A 55 22.51 -2.68 -28.65
CA ALA A 55 23.76 -3.08 -28.01
C ALA A 55 23.62 -4.50 -27.45
N THR A 56 24.47 -5.42 -27.90
CA THR A 56 24.42 -6.82 -27.50
C THR A 56 25.57 -7.17 -26.58
N PHE A 57 25.30 -7.88 -25.49
CA PHE A 57 26.28 -8.28 -24.49
C PHE A 57 26.35 -9.81 -24.38
N GLY A 58 27.57 -10.33 -24.40
CA GLY A 58 27.89 -11.75 -24.18
C GLY A 58 28.84 -11.91 -23.00
N LEU A 59 29.74 -12.91 -23.06
CA LEU A 59 30.87 -12.99 -22.13
C LEU A 59 31.85 -11.84 -22.41
N SER A 60 32.31 -11.17 -21.37
CA SER A 60 33.38 -10.17 -21.45
C SER A 60 34.25 -10.17 -20.20
N ASN A 61 35.51 -9.80 -20.38
CA ASN A 61 36.47 -9.52 -19.31
C ASN A 61 36.40 -8.07 -18.82
N VAL A 62 35.64 -7.20 -19.51
CA VAL A 62 35.34 -5.83 -19.10
C VAL A 62 33.82 -5.72 -18.94
N THR A 63 33.37 -5.76 -17.70
CA THR A 63 31.94 -5.87 -17.33
C THR A 63 31.36 -4.59 -16.76
N ASP A 64 32.11 -3.49 -16.81
CA ASP A 64 31.75 -2.18 -16.26
C ASP A 64 31.69 -1.05 -17.33
N PRO A 65 30.93 -1.20 -18.44
CA PRO A 65 30.84 -0.13 -19.44
C PRO A 65 30.40 1.21 -18.85
N THR A 66 31.03 2.28 -19.33
CA THR A 66 30.78 3.68 -18.96
C THR A 66 30.49 4.51 -20.20
N PHE A 67 29.85 5.68 -20.04
CA PHE A 67 29.43 6.52 -21.16
C PHE A 67 30.17 7.85 -21.13
N SER A 68 30.76 8.24 -22.26
CA SER A 68 31.41 9.54 -22.43
C SER A 68 30.51 10.57 -23.13
N VAL A 69 29.40 10.16 -23.79
CA VAL A 69 28.38 11.05 -24.38
C VAL A 69 26.93 10.58 -24.12
N PRO A 70 25.92 11.47 -24.21
CA PRO A 70 24.52 11.06 -24.23
C PRO A 70 24.26 10.01 -25.32
N THR A 71 23.43 9.03 -25.00
CA THR A 71 23.22 7.87 -25.86
C THR A 71 21.74 7.57 -26.04
N SER A 72 21.32 7.27 -27.26
CA SER A 72 19.97 6.78 -27.56
C SER A 72 20.07 5.38 -28.15
N LEU A 73 19.18 4.48 -27.73
CA LEU A 73 19.18 3.08 -28.15
C LEU A 73 17.77 2.63 -28.53
N GLY A 74 17.70 1.66 -29.43
CA GLY A 74 16.53 0.79 -29.54
C GLY A 74 16.48 -0.17 -28.36
N GLY A 75 17.63 -0.71 -27.94
CA GLY A 75 17.70 -1.53 -26.73
C GLY A 75 19.08 -2.08 -26.38
N ILE A 76 19.14 -2.74 -25.23
CA ILE A 76 20.26 -3.56 -24.75
C ILE A 76 19.79 -5.00 -24.66
N VAL A 77 20.56 -5.93 -25.23
CA VAL A 77 20.27 -7.37 -25.17
C VAL A 77 21.43 -8.10 -24.50
N PHE A 78 21.20 -8.69 -23.34
CA PHE A 78 22.14 -9.62 -22.71
C PHE A 78 21.80 -11.03 -23.19
N ASN A 79 22.72 -11.66 -23.93
CA ASN A 79 22.53 -13.01 -24.46
C ASN A 79 22.63 -14.06 -23.35
N ALA A 80 22.10 -15.25 -23.61
CA ALA A 80 22.25 -16.41 -22.73
C ALA A 80 23.72 -16.64 -22.37
N GLY A 81 24.01 -16.72 -21.06
CA GLY A 81 25.37 -16.89 -20.55
C GLY A 81 26.26 -15.64 -20.62
N ALA A 82 25.70 -14.45 -20.85
CA ALA A 82 26.45 -13.21 -20.72
C ALA A 82 27.01 -13.03 -19.29
N SER A 83 28.14 -12.30 -19.18
CA SER A 83 28.67 -11.92 -17.87
C SER A 83 27.64 -11.09 -17.07
N ALA A 84 27.81 -10.98 -15.75
CA ALA A 84 27.10 -9.98 -14.97
C ALA A 84 27.76 -8.61 -15.22
N TYR A 85 27.03 -7.68 -15.84
CA TYR A 85 27.49 -6.34 -16.13
C TYR A 85 27.01 -5.34 -15.07
N THR A 86 27.85 -4.36 -14.78
CA THR A 86 27.51 -3.16 -14.01
C THR A 86 27.74 -1.95 -14.91
N ILE A 87 26.70 -1.55 -15.62
CA ILE A 87 26.76 -0.47 -16.60
C ILE A 87 26.48 0.85 -15.88
N ALA A 88 27.47 1.74 -15.84
CA ALA A 88 27.39 3.00 -15.11
C ALA A 88 27.18 4.20 -16.04
N PHE A 89 26.18 5.01 -15.68
CA PHE A 89 25.81 6.27 -16.31
C PHE A 89 26.06 7.40 -15.31
N GLY A 90 26.87 8.37 -15.70
CA GLY A 90 27.17 9.51 -14.84
C GLY A 90 27.58 10.75 -15.63
N HIS A 91 27.71 11.86 -14.91
CA HIS A 91 28.17 13.17 -15.39
C HIS A 91 27.22 13.94 -16.32
N GLY A 92 25.91 13.96 -16.02
CA GLY A 92 25.01 14.87 -16.71
C GLY A 92 24.51 14.40 -18.07
N ARG A 93 24.44 13.09 -18.25
CA ARG A 93 24.12 12.45 -19.53
C ARG A 93 22.75 11.80 -19.44
N THR A 94 22.08 11.76 -20.58
CA THR A 94 20.81 11.04 -20.75
C THR A 94 21.05 9.77 -21.57
N LEU A 95 20.51 8.66 -21.09
CA LEU A 95 20.32 7.44 -21.86
C LEU A 95 18.84 7.31 -22.22
N ASN A 96 18.52 7.22 -23.50
CA ASN A 96 17.15 7.05 -23.98
C ASN A 96 16.95 5.68 -24.60
N PHE A 97 15.82 5.06 -24.32
CA PHE A 97 15.35 3.84 -24.99
C PHE A 97 14.08 4.13 -25.80
N TYR A 98 14.09 3.80 -27.09
CA TYR A 98 12.95 4.02 -28.00
C TYR A 98 12.37 2.74 -28.59
N GLY A 99 13.08 1.62 -28.47
CA GLY A 99 12.67 0.31 -28.97
C GLY A 99 12.24 -0.62 -27.83
N ALA A 100 12.83 -1.82 -27.76
CA ALA A 100 12.50 -2.82 -26.74
C ALA A 100 12.95 -2.41 -25.32
N GLY A 101 13.93 -1.51 -25.18
CA GLY A 101 14.57 -1.24 -23.90
C GLY A 101 15.59 -2.31 -23.55
N ILE A 102 15.53 -2.90 -22.36
CA ILE A 102 16.45 -3.93 -21.89
C ILE A 102 15.80 -5.32 -22.00
N THR A 103 16.53 -6.25 -22.60
CA THR A 103 16.16 -7.67 -22.64
C THR A 103 17.30 -8.49 -22.01
N ASN A 104 17.04 -9.06 -20.84
CA ASN A 104 18.01 -9.90 -20.14
C ASN A 104 17.70 -11.39 -20.35
N ASN A 105 18.39 -12.02 -21.29
CA ASN A 105 18.31 -13.48 -21.50
C ASN A 105 19.47 -14.23 -20.83
N SER A 106 20.30 -13.54 -20.03
CA SER A 106 21.57 -14.09 -19.54
C SER A 106 21.40 -15.15 -18.45
N GLY A 107 20.30 -15.08 -17.70
CA GLY A 107 20.08 -15.89 -16.50
C GLY A 107 20.90 -15.43 -15.29
N VAL A 108 21.48 -14.23 -15.37
CA VAL A 108 22.13 -13.55 -14.24
C VAL A 108 21.65 -12.10 -14.17
N THR A 109 21.67 -11.55 -12.96
CA THR A 109 21.25 -10.18 -12.71
C THR A 109 22.21 -9.16 -13.32
N GLN A 110 21.65 -8.17 -14.03
CA GLN A 110 22.39 -7.06 -14.63
C GLN A 110 22.18 -5.80 -13.80
N THR A 111 23.19 -4.94 -13.68
CA THR A 111 23.10 -3.72 -12.87
C THR A 111 23.29 -2.48 -13.73
N MET A 112 22.35 -1.56 -13.64
CA MET A 112 22.38 -0.22 -14.20
C MET A 112 22.59 0.76 -13.05
N VAL A 113 23.65 1.57 -13.13
CA VAL A 113 24.00 2.53 -12.08
C VAL A 113 23.85 3.94 -12.64
N LEU A 114 23.06 4.78 -11.97
CA LEU A 114 22.93 6.21 -12.26
C LEU A 114 23.64 6.98 -11.15
N ASP A 115 24.89 7.36 -11.39
CA ASP A 115 25.70 8.11 -10.43
C ASP A 115 25.59 9.61 -10.71
N ALA A 116 25.19 10.39 -9.69
CA ALA A 116 25.23 11.83 -9.80
C ALA A 116 26.68 12.32 -9.67
N PHE A 117 27.14 13.17 -10.60
CA PHE A 117 28.41 13.85 -10.48
C PHE A 117 28.19 15.36 -10.35
N ARG A 118 28.71 15.92 -9.26
CA ARG A 118 28.73 17.35 -8.87
C ARG A 118 28.14 18.31 -9.91
N GLY A 119 26.91 18.78 -9.66
CA GLY A 119 26.30 19.85 -10.43
C GLY A 119 25.62 19.43 -11.74
N VAL A 120 25.58 18.13 -12.08
CA VAL A 120 24.92 17.66 -13.30
C VAL A 120 24.07 16.40 -13.07
N VAL A 121 22.88 16.38 -13.70
CA VAL A 121 21.83 15.37 -13.51
C VAL A 121 21.96 14.24 -14.54
N ALA A 122 22.09 12.99 -14.07
CA ALA A 122 22.05 11.81 -14.94
C ALA A 122 20.62 11.27 -15.04
N GLN A 123 20.22 10.83 -16.23
CA GLN A 123 18.87 10.34 -16.48
C GLN A 123 18.87 9.09 -17.37
N ILE A 124 18.01 8.13 -17.04
CA ILE A 124 17.55 7.11 -17.98
C ILE A 124 16.08 7.38 -18.29
N VAL A 125 15.73 7.33 -19.58
CA VAL A 125 14.36 7.54 -20.05
C VAL A 125 13.93 6.38 -20.94
N PHE A 126 12.80 5.76 -20.60
CA PHE A 126 12.12 4.74 -21.38
C PHE A 126 10.94 5.39 -22.11
N HIS A 127 10.98 5.40 -23.44
CA HIS A 127 9.94 5.94 -24.32
C HIS A 127 9.11 4.83 -24.95
N ASN A 128 8.02 5.19 -25.63
CA ASN A 128 7.17 4.29 -26.40
C ASN A 128 6.75 3.05 -25.59
N SER A 129 7.08 1.84 -26.07
CA SER A 129 6.80 0.57 -25.41
C SER A 129 8.05 -0.08 -24.82
N SER A 130 9.09 0.70 -24.54
CA SER A 130 10.37 0.16 -24.04
C SER A 130 10.23 -0.36 -22.60
N SER A 131 11.02 -1.37 -22.26
CA SER A 131 11.02 -1.98 -20.92
C SER A 131 12.35 -1.81 -20.22
N ALA A 132 12.34 -1.59 -18.90
CA ALA A 132 13.51 -1.69 -18.03
C ALA A 132 14.05 -3.13 -17.89
N GLY A 133 13.30 -4.11 -18.42
CA GLY A 133 13.71 -5.50 -18.48
C GLY A 133 13.54 -6.24 -17.16
N ASP A 134 13.67 -7.55 -17.27
CA ASP A 134 13.61 -8.47 -16.14
C ASP A 134 14.99 -8.70 -15.55
N GLU A 135 15.03 -9.10 -14.27
CA GLU A 135 16.29 -9.44 -13.56
C GLU A 135 17.37 -8.35 -13.72
N THR A 136 16.95 -7.09 -13.70
CA THR A 136 17.81 -5.91 -13.85
C THR A 136 17.67 -5.04 -12.61
N ILE A 137 18.80 -4.64 -12.03
CA ILE A 137 18.88 -3.73 -10.90
C ILE A 137 19.14 -2.32 -11.43
N TYR A 138 18.40 -1.34 -10.90
CA TYR A 138 18.69 0.08 -11.08
C TYR A 138 19.08 0.67 -9.74
N SER A 139 20.30 1.18 -9.64
CA SER A 139 20.75 1.97 -8.50
C SER A 139 20.79 3.43 -8.91
N VAL A 140 19.89 4.25 -8.38
CA VAL A 140 19.78 5.68 -8.70
C VAL A 140 20.29 6.49 -7.52
N ASP A 141 21.49 7.05 -7.67
CA ASP A 141 22.19 7.78 -6.60
C ASP A 141 21.86 9.28 -6.61
N ALA A 142 21.92 9.93 -5.44
CA ALA A 142 21.54 11.34 -5.26
C ALA A 142 22.45 12.14 -4.30
N PRO A 143 23.79 12.12 -4.44
CA PRO A 143 24.65 12.70 -3.43
C PRO A 143 24.64 14.23 -3.39
N ASN A 144 24.24 14.92 -4.47
CA ASN A 144 24.31 16.39 -4.57
C ASN A 144 23.20 17.05 -5.43
N LEU A 145 22.47 16.28 -6.26
CA LEU A 145 21.40 16.72 -7.17
C LEU A 145 20.51 15.53 -7.53
N ILE A 146 19.35 15.81 -8.14
CA ILE A 146 18.31 14.82 -8.48
C ILE A 146 18.73 14.00 -9.71
N SER A 147 19.23 12.77 -9.54
CA SER A 147 19.27 11.79 -10.64
C SER A 147 17.86 11.23 -10.87
N SER A 148 17.54 10.87 -12.11
CA SER A 148 16.15 10.52 -12.44
C SER A 148 16.02 9.30 -13.35
N LEU A 149 14.98 8.50 -13.08
CA LEU A 149 14.52 7.42 -13.94
C LEU A 149 13.11 7.73 -14.43
N PHE A 150 12.92 7.76 -15.74
CA PHE A 150 11.65 8.13 -16.37
C PHE A 150 11.09 6.99 -17.22
N PHE A 151 9.79 6.78 -17.07
CA PHE A 151 8.96 5.93 -17.90
C PHE A 151 7.87 6.81 -18.55
N GLU A 152 7.94 6.96 -19.86
CA GLU A 152 7.04 7.75 -20.68
C GLU A 152 6.26 6.84 -21.64
N ASP A 153 5.22 7.40 -22.27
CA ASP A 153 4.30 6.70 -23.16
C ASP A 153 3.73 5.40 -22.53
N SER A 154 3.86 4.27 -23.20
CA SER A 154 3.42 2.94 -22.76
C SER A 154 4.56 2.08 -22.18
N SER A 155 5.64 2.72 -21.71
CA SER A 155 6.84 2.00 -21.25
C SER A 155 6.61 1.27 -19.93
N SER A 156 7.50 0.33 -19.61
CA SER A 156 7.32 -0.58 -18.47
C SER A 156 8.59 -0.75 -17.64
N ALA A 157 8.47 -0.76 -16.30
CA ALA A 157 9.56 -1.16 -15.42
C ALA A 157 9.83 -2.69 -15.39
N GLY A 158 9.03 -3.50 -16.10
CA GLY A 158 9.19 -4.96 -16.14
C GLY A 158 9.13 -5.60 -14.75
N SER A 159 9.98 -6.59 -14.51
CA SER A 159 10.21 -7.17 -13.17
C SER A 159 11.54 -6.72 -12.55
N SER A 160 11.98 -5.49 -12.87
CA SER A 160 13.23 -4.92 -12.36
C SER A 160 13.21 -4.68 -10.85
N SER A 161 14.40 -4.53 -10.26
CA SER A 161 14.58 -4.06 -8.89
C SER A 161 15.18 -2.66 -8.93
N ILE A 162 14.47 -1.66 -8.44
CA ILE A 162 14.87 -0.26 -8.52
C ILE A 162 15.07 0.31 -7.13
N ASN A 163 16.25 0.85 -6.88
CA ASN A 163 16.61 1.50 -5.63
C ASN A 163 16.85 2.99 -5.88
N LEU A 164 15.95 3.83 -5.36
CA LEU A 164 16.07 5.28 -5.37
C LEU A 164 16.72 5.74 -4.06
N ALA A 165 17.96 6.22 -4.12
CA ALA A 165 18.68 6.76 -2.97
C ALA A 165 18.00 8.03 -2.44
N GLY A 166 17.85 8.12 -1.11
CA GLY A 166 17.46 9.35 -0.44
C GLY A 166 18.61 10.35 -0.43
N GLY A 167 18.32 11.62 -0.17
CA GLY A 167 19.32 12.66 -0.25
C GLY A 167 20.40 12.50 0.82
N SER A 168 21.68 12.61 0.44
CA SER A 168 22.77 12.80 1.40
C SER A 168 23.04 14.27 1.72
N ASP A 169 22.52 15.19 0.90
CA ASP A 169 22.60 16.65 1.10
C ASP A 169 21.19 17.27 1.23
N ILE A 170 20.53 17.58 0.11
CA ILE A 170 19.21 18.20 0.10
C ILE A 170 18.17 17.32 -0.58
N TYR A 171 18.45 16.80 -1.77
CA TYR A 171 17.47 16.11 -2.60
C TYR A 171 17.79 14.63 -2.73
N GLY A 172 16.75 13.78 -2.66
CA GLY A 172 16.84 12.39 -3.07
C GLY A 172 16.75 12.22 -4.59
N SER A 173 16.87 10.97 -5.02
CA SER A 173 16.66 10.57 -6.42
C SER A 173 15.17 10.51 -6.75
N HIS A 174 14.88 10.59 -8.05
CA HIS A 174 13.52 10.71 -8.54
C HIS A 174 13.18 9.59 -9.53
N MET A 175 11.94 9.12 -9.48
CA MET A 175 11.36 8.28 -10.50
C MET A 175 10.00 8.85 -10.93
N THR A 176 9.74 8.85 -12.23
CA THR A 176 8.43 9.21 -12.78
C THR A 176 7.92 8.13 -13.73
N PHE A 177 6.64 7.78 -13.55
CA PHE A 177 5.81 7.13 -14.56
C PHE A 177 4.80 8.16 -15.07
N ALA A 178 4.78 8.42 -16.38
CA ALA A 178 3.87 9.37 -17.02
C ALA A 178 3.04 8.70 -18.11
N THR A 179 1.97 9.37 -18.55
CA THR A 179 1.05 8.89 -19.60
C THR A 179 0.50 7.48 -19.32
N ASP A 180 0.71 6.48 -20.17
CA ASP A 180 0.17 5.11 -20.03
C ASP A 180 1.21 4.10 -19.49
N SER A 181 2.28 4.58 -18.85
CA SER A 181 3.40 3.73 -18.42
C SER A 181 3.07 2.90 -17.17
N THR A 182 3.83 1.82 -16.95
CA THR A 182 3.53 0.83 -15.90
C THR A 182 4.76 0.43 -15.09
N ALA A 183 4.62 0.35 -13.76
CA ALA A 183 5.60 -0.29 -12.90
C ALA A 183 5.61 -1.83 -13.03
N ALA A 184 4.61 -2.40 -13.72
CA ALA A 184 4.45 -3.83 -13.96
C ALA A 184 4.59 -4.65 -12.67
N SER A 185 5.63 -5.47 -12.53
CA SER A 185 5.89 -6.28 -11.33
C SER A 185 7.22 -5.90 -10.68
N ALA A 186 7.68 -4.66 -10.87
CA ALA A 186 8.94 -4.19 -10.32
C ALA A 186 8.93 -4.14 -8.79
N ASN A 187 10.11 -4.30 -8.20
CA ASN A 187 10.37 -4.03 -6.80
C ASN A 187 11.03 -2.66 -6.69
N ILE A 188 10.33 -1.68 -6.11
CA ILE A 188 10.78 -0.29 -6.06
C ILE A 188 11.00 0.13 -4.61
N THR A 189 12.23 0.52 -4.29
CA THR A 189 12.62 1.05 -2.98
C THR A 189 12.83 2.57 -3.10
N VAL A 190 12.09 3.32 -2.30
CA VAL A 190 12.12 4.78 -2.22
C VAL A 190 12.66 5.17 -0.85
N ASN A 191 13.96 5.45 -0.76
CA ASN A 191 14.64 5.65 0.51
C ASN A 191 14.38 7.03 1.12
N GLY A 192 14.29 7.11 2.46
CA GLY A 192 14.31 8.39 3.18
C GLY A 192 15.69 9.08 3.14
N GLY A 193 15.71 10.36 3.50
CA GLY A 193 16.92 11.16 3.55
C GLY A 193 17.96 10.60 4.53
N LEU A 194 19.23 10.75 4.18
CA LEU A 194 20.37 10.16 4.90
C LEU A 194 21.02 11.15 5.88
N THR A 195 20.74 12.45 5.74
CA THR A 195 21.26 13.52 6.61
C THR A 195 20.14 14.45 7.08
N ASN A 196 20.41 15.25 8.12
CA ASN A 196 19.45 16.21 8.66
C ASN A 196 19.05 17.24 7.59
N ALA A 197 17.74 17.47 7.43
CA ALA A 197 17.11 18.31 6.40
C ALA A 197 17.23 17.80 4.95
N ALA A 198 17.84 16.62 4.72
CA ALA A 198 17.78 15.98 3.42
C ALA A 198 16.41 15.37 3.17
N GLN A 199 15.90 15.55 1.96
CA GLN A 199 14.66 14.93 1.49
C GLN A 199 14.90 13.46 1.17
N GLY A 200 13.86 12.63 1.31
CA GLY A 200 13.88 11.29 0.74
C GLY A 200 13.85 11.32 -0.78
N ALA A 201 14.03 10.15 -1.36
CA ALA A 201 13.70 9.90 -2.76
C ALA A 201 12.20 10.01 -2.99
N ASP A 202 11.80 10.15 -4.25
CA ASP A 202 10.41 10.15 -4.62
C ASP A 202 10.11 9.36 -5.90
N ALA A 203 8.95 8.70 -5.91
CA ALA A 203 8.39 8.01 -7.06
C ALA A 203 6.98 8.54 -7.35
N THR A 204 6.77 9.10 -8.54
CA THR A 204 5.51 9.76 -8.90
C THR A 204 4.86 9.11 -10.13
N PHE A 205 3.55 8.89 -10.04
CA PHE A 205 2.70 8.36 -11.11
C PHE A 205 1.74 9.45 -11.60
N PHE A 206 1.90 9.87 -12.86
CA PHE A 206 1.08 10.88 -13.52
C PHE A 206 0.12 10.27 -14.54
N ASP A 207 -0.90 11.04 -14.91
CA ASP A 207 -1.81 10.77 -16.03
C ASP A 207 -2.53 9.42 -15.90
N GLN A 208 -2.26 8.43 -16.76
CA GLN A 208 -2.86 7.10 -16.72
C GLN A 208 -1.90 6.03 -16.18
N ALA A 209 -0.76 6.45 -15.62
CA ALA A 209 0.28 5.53 -15.20
C ALA A 209 -0.21 4.59 -14.09
N THR A 210 0.30 3.36 -14.10
CA THR A 210 -0.13 2.31 -13.18
C THR A 210 1.02 1.69 -12.40
N SER A 211 0.81 1.42 -11.11
CA SER A 211 1.72 0.55 -10.35
C SER A 211 1.52 -0.93 -10.65
N ASP A 212 0.45 -1.31 -11.37
CA ASP A 212 0.10 -2.67 -11.76
C ASP A 212 0.21 -3.69 -10.60
N HIS A 213 1.19 -4.58 -10.61
CA HIS A 213 1.46 -5.59 -9.57
C HIS A 213 2.75 -5.30 -8.78
N ALA A 214 3.30 -4.09 -8.87
CA ALA A 214 4.58 -3.75 -8.26
C ALA A 214 4.54 -3.82 -6.73
N THR A 215 5.72 -4.01 -6.14
CA THR A 215 5.93 -3.78 -4.71
C THR A 215 6.72 -2.49 -4.56
N ILE A 216 6.14 -1.49 -3.89
CA ILE A 216 6.75 -0.16 -3.72
C ILE A 216 6.88 0.12 -2.23
N THR A 217 8.11 0.34 -1.76
CA THR A 217 8.41 0.61 -0.35
C THR A 217 8.97 2.01 -0.19
N ALA A 218 8.24 2.86 0.54
CA ALA A 218 8.67 4.19 0.98
C ALA A 218 9.25 4.09 2.40
N HIS A 219 10.56 4.27 2.54
CA HIS A 219 11.22 4.20 3.86
C HIS A 219 11.18 5.55 4.59
N GLY A 220 11.06 5.53 5.91
CA GLY A 220 11.25 6.73 6.73
C GLY A 220 12.68 7.29 6.65
N GLY A 221 12.85 8.54 7.07
CA GLY A 221 14.15 9.19 7.14
C GLY A 221 15.13 8.41 8.04
N ALA A 222 16.38 8.28 7.59
CA ALA A 222 17.40 7.47 8.27
C ALA A 222 18.00 8.15 9.50
N VAL A 223 17.89 9.48 9.59
CA VAL A 223 18.37 10.29 10.71
C VAL A 223 17.34 11.33 11.13
N ALA A 224 17.40 11.78 12.39
CA ALA A 224 16.51 12.83 12.88
C ALA A 224 16.59 14.10 12.01
N GLY A 225 15.43 14.66 11.65
CA GLY A 225 15.28 15.80 10.77
C GLY A 225 15.35 15.49 9.27
N ALA A 226 15.57 14.24 8.87
CA ALA A 226 15.49 13.82 7.46
C ALA A 226 14.04 13.56 7.04
N GLY A 227 13.74 13.84 5.77
CA GLY A 227 12.47 13.48 5.13
C GLY A 227 12.37 11.98 4.85
N GLY A 228 11.15 11.43 4.84
CA GLY A 228 10.89 10.08 4.37
C GLY A 228 10.89 9.98 2.84
N GLY A 229 10.96 8.76 2.32
CA GLY A 229 10.70 8.46 0.93
C GLY A 229 9.23 8.69 0.59
N ILE A 230 8.97 9.14 -0.64
CA ILE A 230 7.66 9.65 -1.04
C ILE A 230 7.15 8.89 -2.26
N VAL A 231 5.92 8.38 -2.21
CA VAL A 231 5.23 7.80 -3.36
C VAL A 231 3.94 8.57 -3.60
N VAL A 232 3.77 9.10 -4.80
CA VAL A 232 2.63 9.97 -5.14
C VAL A 232 1.91 9.49 -6.39
N PHE A 233 0.61 9.30 -6.27
CA PHE A 233 -0.31 9.22 -7.42
C PHE A 233 -0.86 10.62 -7.66
N ALA A 234 -0.35 11.27 -8.70
CA ALA A 234 -0.52 12.68 -8.94
C ALA A 234 -1.95 13.06 -9.34
N ALA A 235 -2.26 14.36 -9.25
CA ALA A 235 -3.58 14.88 -9.58
C ALA A 235 -3.84 15.01 -11.09
N SER A 236 -2.81 14.90 -11.93
CA SER A 236 -3.01 14.88 -13.38
C SER A 236 -3.54 13.49 -13.77
N GLY A 237 -4.71 13.44 -14.40
CA GLY A 237 -5.33 12.20 -14.87
C GLY A 237 -5.88 11.27 -13.79
N SER A 238 -5.86 9.98 -14.08
CA SER A 238 -6.38 8.88 -13.25
C SER A 238 -5.33 7.80 -12.99
N SER A 239 -4.14 8.20 -12.56
CA SER A 239 -3.08 7.26 -12.21
C SER A 239 -3.55 6.32 -11.11
N THR A 240 -3.11 5.05 -11.15
CA THR A 240 -3.71 3.99 -10.34
C THR A 240 -2.68 3.08 -9.68
N ALA A 241 -2.89 2.76 -8.41
CA ALA A 241 -2.11 1.74 -7.72
C ALA A 241 -2.44 0.32 -8.18
N ALA A 242 -3.53 0.12 -8.94
CA ALA A 242 -3.98 -1.19 -9.41
C ALA A 242 -3.94 -2.25 -8.30
N ASP A 243 -3.17 -3.33 -8.46
CA ASP A 243 -3.07 -4.47 -7.54
C ASP A 243 -1.73 -4.47 -6.77
N ALA A 244 -1.03 -3.33 -6.74
CA ALA A 244 0.28 -3.19 -6.12
C ALA A 244 0.28 -3.40 -4.60
N THR A 245 1.44 -3.78 -4.06
CA THR A 245 1.71 -3.69 -2.62
C THR A 245 2.46 -2.40 -2.34
N LEU A 246 1.86 -1.51 -1.55
CA LEU A 246 2.41 -0.22 -1.17
C LEU A 246 2.75 -0.23 0.31
N ILE A 247 4.01 0.04 0.64
CA ILE A 247 4.54 -0.03 2.00
C ILE A 247 5.06 1.36 2.37
N ALA A 248 4.63 1.90 3.51
CA ALA A 248 5.18 3.12 4.09
C ALA A 248 5.73 2.81 5.48
N ASP A 249 7.05 2.83 5.59
CA ASP A 249 7.72 2.48 6.84
C ASP A 249 7.80 3.66 7.81
N GLY A 250 7.89 3.31 9.10
CA GLY A 250 8.27 4.28 10.12
C GLY A 250 9.71 4.77 9.93
N SER A 251 10.08 5.77 10.72
CA SER A 251 11.42 6.37 10.71
C SER A 251 12.09 6.25 12.07
N VAL A 252 13.35 6.70 12.13
CA VAL A 252 13.98 7.01 13.41
C VAL A 252 13.26 8.18 14.10
N ALA A 253 13.40 8.30 15.42
CA ALA A 253 12.77 9.36 16.19
C ALA A 253 13.20 10.76 15.69
N GLY A 254 12.22 11.62 15.42
CA GLY A 254 12.45 12.99 14.94
C GLY A 254 12.69 13.12 13.44
N ALA A 255 12.57 12.03 12.67
CA ALA A 255 12.53 12.06 11.20
C ALA A 255 11.09 11.91 10.70
N ASP A 256 10.87 12.17 9.41
CA ASP A 256 9.58 11.90 8.77
C ASP A 256 9.50 10.42 8.37
N GLY A 257 8.32 9.82 8.53
CA GLY A 257 8.03 8.46 8.05
C GLY A 257 7.92 8.39 6.53
N GLY A 258 7.92 7.18 5.98
CA GLY A 258 7.58 6.95 4.58
C GLY A 258 6.18 7.48 4.27
N PHE A 259 6.01 8.03 3.08
CA PHE A 259 4.82 8.80 2.74
C PHE A 259 4.19 8.30 1.44
N LEU A 260 2.92 7.88 1.52
CA LEU A 260 2.10 7.51 0.37
C LEU A 260 1.00 8.56 0.21
N SER A 261 0.81 9.08 -1.00
CA SER A 261 -0.28 10.02 -1.26
C SER A 261 -1.02 9.73 -2.56
N PHE A 262 -2.34 9.82 -2.48
CA PHE A 262 -3.23 9.83 -3.64
C PHE A 262 -3.81 11.22 -3.76
N LEU A 263 -3.57 11.90 -4.88
CA LEU A 263 -4.02 13.27 -5.13
C LEU A 263 -5.11 13.31 -6.20
N GLY A 264 -5.86 14.41 -6.26
CA GLY A 264 -6.85 14.64 -7.32
C GLY A 264 -7.88 13.51 -7.46
N THR A 265 -7.89 12.88 -8.64
CA THR A 265 -8.78 11.77 -9.04
C THR A 265 -8.08 10.41 -9.15
N SER A 266 -6.83 10.29 -8.70
CA SER A 266 -6.09 9.02 -8.70
C SER A 266 -6.86 7.89 -7.99
N GLU A 267 -6.56 6.65 -8.39
CA GLU A 267 -7.28 5.44 -7.98
C GLU A 267 -6.39 4.47 -7.18
N GLY A 268 -6.97 3.77 -6.21
CA GLY A 268 -6.25 2.82 -5.37
C GLY A 268 -6.38 1.36 -5.82
N GLY A 269 -7.29 1.04 -6.73
CA GLY A 269 -7.51 -0.32 -7.23
C GLY A 269 -7.81 -1.36 -6.14
N THR A 270 -7.15 -2.52 -6.22
CA THR A 270 -7.16 -3.56 -5.18
C THR A 270 -5.83 -3.65 -4.41
N SER A 271 -5.06 -2.55 -4.42
CA SER A 271 -3.76 -2.45 -3.74
C SER A 271 -3.81 -2.84 -2.27
N ARG A 272 -2.71 -3.43 -1.80
CA ARG A 272 -2.45 -3.74 -0.40
C ARG A 272 -1.59 -2.64 0.19
N ILE A 273 -2.08 -1.98 1.24
CA ILE A 273 -1.36 -0.89 1.92
C ILE A 273 -0.89 -1.37 3.31
N GLU A 274 0.43 -1.32 3.51
CA GLU A 274 1.09 -1.63 4.78
C GLU A 274 1.74 -0.36 5.34
N LEU A 275 1.38 0.03 6.57
CA LEU A 275 1.90 1.24 7.21
C LEU A 275 2.55 0.89 8.55
N SER A 276 3.74 1.40 8.83
CA SER A 276 4.39 1.19 10.14
C SER A 276 4.81 2.48 10.84
N GLY A 277 4.71 2.53 12.17
CA GLY A 277 5.17 3.66 13.00
C GLY A 277 4.56 5.01 12.62
N ASN A 278 5.37 5.96 12.14
CA ASN A 278 4.91 7.24 11.58
C ASN A 278 4.80 7.25 10.05
N GLY A 279 4.94 6.09 9.39
CA GLY A 279 4.62 5.89 7.98
C GLY A 279 3.16 6.23 7.71
N THR A 280 2.90 7.00 6.65
CA THR A 280 1.63 7.69 6.47
C THR A 280 1.03 7.45 5.08
N LEU A 281 -0.28 7.15 5.06
CA LEU A 281 -1.13 7.32 3.89
C LEU A 281 -1.89 8.65 4.00
N ASP A 282 -1.65 9.57 3.08
CA ASP A 282 -2.28 10.90 3.04
C ASP A 282 -3.22 11.07 1.84
N LEU A 283 -4.49 11.35 2.16
CA LEU A 283 -5.59 11.56 1.21
C LEU A 283 -6.09 13.01 1.22
N THR A 284 -5.46 13.91 1.97
CA THR A 284 -5.93 15.29 2.16
C THR A 284 -5.90 16.12 0.87
N GLY A 285 -5.03 15.79 -0.08
CA GLY A 285 -4.91 16.44 -1.39
C GLY A 285 -5.88 15.93 -2.47
N ARG A 286 -6.85 15.07 -2.12
CA ARG A 286 -7.84 14.55 -3.08
C ARG A 286 -8.94 15.56 -3.40
N THR A 287 -9.29 15.66 -4.68
CA THR A 287 -10.49 16.38 -5.14
C THR A 287 -11.70 15.46 -5.22
N SER A 288 -11.49 14.15 -5.47
CA SER A 288 -12.50 13.11 -5.27
C SER A 288 -12.67 12.80 -3.78
N HIS A 289 -13.92 12.73 -3.32
CA HIS A 289 -14.25 12.42 -1.92
C HIS A 289 -14.31 10.91 -1.64
N THR A 290 -13.80 10.08 -2.54
CA THR A 290 -13.77 8.62 -2.37
C THR A 290 -12.44 8.07 -2.85
N LEU A 291 -11.95 7.01 -2.22
CA LEU A 291 -10.84 6.19 -2.70
C LEU A 291 -11.16 4.73 -2.34
N THR A 292 -10.95 3.79 -3.24
CA THR A 292 -11.04 2.36 -2.93
C THR A 292 -9.65 1.73 -2.97
N ILE A 293 -9.34 0.92 -1.97
CA ILE A 293 -8.13 0.10 -1.88
C ILE A 293 -8.50 -1.35 -1.55
N GLY A 294 -7.58 -2.25 -1.83
CA GLY A 294 -7.69 -3.67 -1.49
C GLY A 294 -7.74 -3.88 0.01
N SER A 295 -6.66 -3.57 0.70
CA SER A 295 -6.53 -3.82 2.14
C SER A 295 -5.63 -2.81 2.83
N LEU A 296 -5.81 -2.68 4.15
CA LEU A 296 -5.03 -1.80 5.01
C LEU A 296 -4.56 -2.59 6.23
N GLU A 297 -3.27 -2.50 6.56
CA GLU A 297 -2.68 -3.17 7.73
C GLU A 297 -1.47 -2.42 8.31
N GLY A 298 -1.09 -2.83 9.52
CA GLY A 298 0.05 -2.26 10.26
C GLY A 298 -0.37 -1.23 11.32
N ASP A 299 0.60 -0.45 11.80
CA ASP A 299 0.47 0.45 12.94
C ASP A 299 0.74 1.93 12.63
N GLY A 300 0.82 2.29 11.34
CA GLY A 300 1.05 3.66 10.87
C GLY A 300 -0.17 4.60 10.91
N ILE A 301 -0.14 5.63 10.08
CA ILE A 301 -1.11 6.75 10.10
C ILE A 301 -1.88 6.82 8.78
N VAL A 302 -3.20 6.97 8.84
CA VAL A 302 -4.02 7.34 7.69
C VAL A 302 -4.66 8.70 7.93
N SER A 303 -4.32 9.68 7.09
CA SER A 303 -4.92 11.01 7.09
C SER A 303 -5.94 11.09 5.96
N LEU A 304 -7.23 11.05 6.28
CA LEU A 304 -8.29 10.90 5.28
C LEU A 304 -8.69 12.23 4.60
N GLY A 305 -8.38 13.37 5.21
CA GLY A 305 -9.04 14.63 4.87
C GLY A 305 -10.57 14.48 4.96
N LYS A 306 -11.23 14.85 3.87
CA LYS A 306 -12.68 14.76 3.65
C LYS A 306 -13.09 13.52 2.83
N VAL A 307 -12.23 12.50 2.77
CA VAL A 307 -12.38 11.34 1.87
C VAL A 307 -13.08 10.19 2.58
N ASN A 308 -13.97 9.50 1.86
CA ASN A 308 -14.44 8.17 2.22
C ASN A 308 -13.49 7.11 1.65
N LEU A 309 -12.64 6.56 2.52
CA LEU A 309 -11.74 5.46 2.19
C LEU A 309 -12.52 4.14 2.24
N THR A 310 -12.63 3.46 1.10
CA THR A 310 -13.22 2.13 0.98
C THR A 310 -12.12 1.08 1.04
N VAL A 311 -12.21 0.15 2.00
CA VAL A 311 -11.21 -0.90 2.23
C VAL A 311 -11.86 -2.27 2.14
N GLY A 312 -11.17 -3.22 1.51
CA GLY A 312 -11.55 -4.62 1.45
C GLY A 312 -11.86 -5.13 0.04
N SER A 313 -11.56 -4.39 -1.02
CA SER A 313 -11.88 -4.81 -2.40
C SER A 313 -11.17 -6.11 -2.80
N ASN A 314 -10.03 -6.44 -2.19
CA ASN A 314 -9.32 -7.72 -2.36
C ASN A 314 -9.75 -8.82 -1.37
N SER A 315 -10.69 -8.53 -0.45
CA SER A 315 -11.18 -9.45 0.58
C SER A 315 -10.13 -10.05 1.52
N LEU A 316 -8.94 -9.45 1.61
CA LEU A 316 -7.92 -9.85 2.58
C LEU A 316 -8.38 -9.55 4.01
N SER A 317 -8.00 -10.41 4.96
CA SER A 317 -8.24 -10.16 6.38
C SER A 317 -6.98 -9.57 7.01
N THR A 318 -7.12 -8.39 7.61
CA THR A 318 -6.00 -7.60 8.12
C THR A 318 -6.24 -7.07 9.53
N VAL A 319 -5.15 -6.67 10.18
CA VAL A 319 -5.14 -5.94 11.45
C VAL A 319 -4.52 -4.58 11.22
N PHE A 320 -5.24 -3.52 11.60
CA PHE A 320 -4.73 -2.16 11.64
C PHE A 320 -4.76 -1.66 13.09
N SER A 321 -3.59 -1.47 13.66
CA SER A 321 -3.38 -0.98 15.03
C SER A 321 -3.03 0.50 15.09
N GLY A 322 -2.86 1.12 13.92
CA GLY A 322 -2.49 2.51 13.75
C GLY A 322 -3.63 3.51 13.98
N MET A 323 -3.43 4.73 13.49
CA MET A 323 -4.37 5.84 13.66
C MET A 323 -5.06 6.20 12.34
N LEU A 324 -6.38 6.08 12.31
CA LEU A 324 -7.26 6.66 11.29
C LEU A 324 -7.76 8.02 11.78
N GLN A 325 -7.47 9.07 11.03
CA GLN A 325 -7.78 10.45 11.41
C GLN A 325 -8.31 11.27 10.23
N ASP A 326 -9.08 12.32 10.53
CA ASP A 326 -9.55 13.25 9.50
C ASP A 326 -8.37 14.00 8.85
N GLY A 327 -7.28 14.30 9.56
CA GLY A 327 -6.17 15.08 8.98
C GLY A 327 -6.55 16.54 8.69
N THR A 328 -5.87 17.15 7.72
CA THR A 328 -6.08 18.57 7.32
C THR A 328 -7.07 18.66 6.14
N GLY A 329 -7.62 19.86 5.85
CA GLY A 329 -8.45 20.06 4.64
C GLY A 329 -9.97 20.19 4.83
N GLY A 330 -10.46 20.25 6.08
CA GLY A 330 -11.75 20.90 6.38
C GLY A 330 -13.02 20.07 6.19
N GLY A 331 -13.00 18.76 6.46
CA GLY A 331 -14.20 17.93 6.49
C GLY A 331 -13.97 16.61 7.22
N PRO A 332 -15.04 15.90 7.59
CA PRO A 332 -14.92 14.62 8.28
C PRO A 332 -14.42 13.51 7.33
N GLY A 333 -13.41 12.76 7.77
CA GLY A 333 -12.95 11.55 7.10
C GLY A 333 -13.90 10.39 7.38
N MET A 334 -14.12 9.53 6.39
CA MET A 334 -15.02 8.37 6.50
C MET A 334 -14.30 7.08 6.10
N LEU A 335 -14.69 5.97 6.71
CA LEU A 335 -14.23 4.64 6.32
C LEU A 335 -15.42 3.80 5.87
N THR A 336 -15.31 3.13 4.72
CA THR A 336 -16.27 2.10 4.29
C THR A 336 -15.57 0.76 4.19
N LYS A 337 -16.11 -0.27 4.85
CA LYS A 337 -15.60 -1.64 4.78
C LYS A 337 -16.44 -2.47 3.80
N VAL A 338 -15.78 -3.07 2.82
CA VAL A 338 -16.34 -3.95 1.80
C VAL A 338 -15.61 -5.29 1.75
N GLY A 339 -16.02 -6.18 0.83
CA GLY A 339 -15.42 -7.50 0.66
C GLY A 339 -15.69 -8.47 1.81
N THR A 340 -15.26 -9.72 1.66
CA THR A 340 -15.57 -10.80 2.62
C THR A 340 -14.56 -10.88 3.77
N GLY A 341 -13.40 -10.25 3.64
CA GLY A 341 -12.33 -10.27 4.65
C GLY A 341 -12.72 -9.60 5.98
N THR A 342 -11.90 -9.84 7.00
CA THR A 342 -12.01 -9.22 8.33
C THR A 342 -11.06 -8.04 8.44
N LEU A 343 -11.55 -6.85 8.78
CA LEU A 343 -10.72 -5.74 9.24
C LEU A 343 -10.75 -5.70 10.76
N THR A 344 -9.60 -5.81 11.42
CA THR A 344 -9.49 -5.69 12.88
C THR A 344 -8.86 -4.35 13.23
N LEU A 345 -9.58 -3.52 13.99
CA LEU A 345 -9.09 -2.23 14.47
C LEU A 345 -8.72 -2.34 15.95
N THR A 346 -7.43 -2.21 16.27
CA THR A 346 -6.94 -2.26 17.66
C THR A 346 -6.47 -0.90 18.18
N GLY A 347 -6.31 0.09 17.29
CA GLY A 347 -6.01 1.47 17.64
C GLY A 347 -7.25 2.27 18.07
N ALA A 348 -7.03 3.38 18.77
CA ALA A 348 -8.06 4.39 18.99
C ALA A 348 -8.03 5.38 17.82
N ASN A 349 -9.14 5.47 17.09
CA ASN A 349 -9.25 6.30 15.90
C ASN A 349 -9.92 7.64 16.21
N SER A 350 -9.74 8.63 15.34
CA SER A 350 -10.27 10.00 15.49
C SER A 350 -11.20 10.42 14.36
N LEU A 351 -11.63 9.49 13.51
CA LEU A 351 -12.61 9.67 12.43
C LEU A 351 -13.90 10.35 12.92
N THR A 352 -14.19 11.54 12.42
CA THR A 352 -15.46 12.23 12.77
C THR A 352 -16.59 11.93 11.80
N GLY A 353 -16.29 11.47 10.58
CA GLY A 353 -17.31 11.08 9.58
C GLY A 353 -17.94 9.71 9.82
N GLY A 354 -17.30 8.90 10.66
CA GLY A 354 -17.80 7.58 11.04
C GLY A 354 -17.36 6.47 10.09
N VAL A 355 -17.93 5.29 10.33
CA VAL A 355 -17.57 4.05 9.65
C VAL A 355 -18.84 3.40 9.09
N THR A 356 -18.83 3.04 7.81
CA THR A 356 -19.90 2.27 7.17
C THR A 356 -19.45 0.85 6.89
N MET A 357 -20.19 -0.14 7.42
CA MET A 357 -20.00 -1.55 7.10
C MET A 357 -20.98 -1.98 6.01
N SER A 358 -20.43 -2.38 4.86
CA SER A 358 -21.20 -2.85 3.71
C SER A 358 -21.05 -4.35 3.45
N ALA A 359 -19.95 -4.98 3.90
CA ALA A 359 -19.75 -6.42 3.83
C ALA A 359 -18.61 -6.90 4.75
N GLY A 360 -18.51 -8.22 4.92
CA GLY A 360 -17.41 -8.88 5.65
C GLY A 360 -17.52 -8.75 7.15
N THR A 361 -16.37 -8.68 7.83
CA THR A 361 -16.31 -8.53 9.29
C THR A 361 -15.47 -7.32 9.70
N LEU A 362 -15.93 -6.57 10.70
CA LEU A 362 -15.13 -5.58 11.44
C LEU A 362 -15.03 -6.00 12.90
N VAL A 363 -13.81 -6.10 13.39
CA VAL A 363 -13.53 -6.42 14.79
C VAL A 363 -12.97 -5.17 15.47
N ALA A 364 -13.72 -4.60 16.41
CA ALA A 364 -13.19 -3.59 17.32
C ALA A 364 -12.48 -4.29 18.48
N ALA A 365 -11.18 -4.06 18.62
CA ALA A 365 -10.34 -4.67 19.64
C ALA A 365 -9.39 -3.65 20.30
N ASN A 366 -9.80 -2.37 20.32
CA ASN A 366 -9.06 -1.29 20.93
C ASN A 366 -9.02 -1.40 22.47
N GLY A 367 -7.87 -1.11 23.07
CA GLY A 367 -7.68 -1.12 24.53
C GLY A 367 -8.25 0.12 25.24
N GLY A 368 -8.56 1.18 24.50
CA GLY A 368 -9.13 2.44 24.99
C GLY A 368 -9.60 3.33 23.84
N GLY A 369 -10.36 4.38 24.13
CA GLY A 369 -10.96 5.25 23.11
C GLY A 369 -12.03 4.54 22.27
N SER A 370 -12.20 4.96 21.01
CA SER A 370 -13.14 4.36 20.05
C SER A 370 -12.38 3.76 18.86
N ALA A 371 -12.62 2.49 18.54
CA ALA A 371 -12.06 1.83 17.35
C ALA A 371 -12.57 2.47 16.05
N THR A 372 -13.70 3.17 16.05
CA THR A 372 -14.29 3.78 14.84
C THR A 372 -14.27 5.30 14.89
N GLY A 373 -13.59 5.89 15.87
CA GLY A 373 -13.65 7.33 16.12
C GLY A 373 -14.95 7.80 16.76
N PRO A 374 -15.09 9.13 16.99
CA PRO A 374 -16.31 9.74 17.51
C PRO A 374 -17.49 9.72 16.52
N GLY A 375 -17.22 9.57 15.22
CA GLY A 375 -18.26 9.38 14.22
C GLY A 375 -19.06 8.09 14.43
N SER A 376 -20.26 8.04 13.85
CA SER A 376 -21.15 6.89 14.04
C SER A 376 -20.69 5.66 13.24
N LEU A 377 -20.85 4.47 13.82
CA LEU A 377 -20.74 3.21 13.11
C LEU A 377 -22.10 2.81 12.54
N GLN A 378 -22.24 2.85 11.21
CA GLN A 378 -23.43 2.37 10.50
C GLN A 378 -23.16 1.01 9.87
N VAL A 379 -23.97 0.00 10.22
CA VAL A 379 -23.83 -1.37 9.72
C VAL A 379 -24.99 -1.70 8.80
N ASN A 380 -24.75 -1.61 7.50
CA ASN A 380 -25.74 -1.94 6.46
C ASN A 380 -25.77 -3.45 6.21
N SER A 381 -24.60 -4.09 6.22
CA SER A 381 -24.43 -5.53 6.07
C SER A 381 -23.07 -5.99 6.61
N GLY A 382 -22.92 -7.29 6.86
CA GLY A 382 -21.74 -7.89 7.46
C GLY A 382 -21.82 -7.98 8.99
N THR A 383 -20.73 -8.43 9.59
CA THR A 383 -20.64 -8.67 11.03
C THR A 383 -19.75 -7.63 11.71
N VAL A 384 -20.20 -7.08 12.83
CA VAL A 384 -19.35 -6.30 13.75
C VAL A 384 -19.27 -7.00 15.10
N GLY A 385 -18.07 -7.06 15.66
CA GLY A 385 -17.84 -7.59 16.99
C GLY A 385 -16.50 -7.18 17.58
N GLY A 386 -16.00 -8.03 18.47
CA GLY A 386 -14.78 -7.80 19.23
C GLY A 386 -15.04 -7.32 20.65
N SER A 387 -13.96 -7.11 21.41
CA SER A 387 -13.99 -6.70 22.82
C SER A 387 -13.76 -5.22 23.03
N GLY A 388 -13.72 -4.46 21.94
CA GLY A 388 -13.42 -3.04 21.93
C GLY A 388 -14.64 -2.16 22.17
N THR A 389 -14.40 -0.87 21.97
CA THR A 389 -15.35 0.21 22.21
C THR A 389 -15.55 1.02 20.94
N VAL A 390 -16.80 1.38 20.65
CA VAL A 390 -17.18 2.35 19.61
C VAL A 390 -18.03 3.46 20.21
N ALA A 391 -18.15 4.60 19.52
CA ALA A 391 -18.89 5.76 20.00
C ALA A 391 -20.41 5.54 19.96
N THR A 392 -20.99 5.54 18.76
CA THR A 392 -22.41 5.19 18.53
C THR A 392 -22.48 4.12 17.46
N ALA A 393 -23.52 3.29 17.49
CA ALA A 393 -23.67 2.22 16.51
C ALA A 393 -25.14 2.02 16.10
N SER A 394 -25.38 1.88 14.80
CA SER A 394 -26.68 1.57 14.22
C SER A 394 -26.54 0.37 13.28
N PHE A 395 -27.25 -0.71 13.59
CA PHE A 395 -27.30 -1.91 12.79
C PHE A 395 -28.61 -1.96 12.02
N GLY A 396 -28.52 -2.15 10.71
CA GLY A 396 -29.65 -2.35 9.83
C GLY A 396 -30.14 -1.13 9.04
N THR A 397 -31.15 -1.44 8.24
CA THR A 397 -31.82 -0.82 7.09
C THR A 397 -30.90 -0.42 5.94
N GLY A 398 -29.92 -1.28 5.67
CA GLY A 398 -29.32 -1.46 4.34
C GLY A 398 -30.23 -2.21 3.35
N ALA A 399 -31.52 -2.35 3.70
CA ALA A 399 -32.67 -2.90 2.97
C ALA A 399 -32.66 -4.40 2.62
N GLY A 400 -31.77 -5.18 3.22
CA GLY A 400 -31.78 -6.64 3.21
C GLY A 400 -31.29 -7.20 4.54
N SER A 401 -31.49 -8.50 4.79
CA SER A 401 -30.91 -9.17 5.96
C SER A 401 -29.39 -9.26 5.79
N GLY A 402 -28.62 -8.76 6.77
CA GLY A 402 -27.16 -8.90 6.69
C GLY A 402 -26.37 -8.18 7.78
N ALA A 403 -26.95 -7.19 8.47
CA ALA A 403 -26.27 -6.51 9.57
C ALA A 403 -26.29 -7.36 10.84
N VAL A 404 -25.12 -7.80 11.30
CA VAL A 404 -24.98 -8.68 12.47
C VAL A 404 -24.11 -8.01 13.53
N LEU A 405 -24.66 -7.84 14.73
CA LEU A 405 -23.88 -7.57 15.94
C LEU A 405 -23.51 -8.91 16.58
N ALA A 406 -22.22 -9.21 16.70
CA ALA A 406 -21.73 -10.45 17.27
C ALA A 406 -20.47 -10.18 18.11
N PRO A 407 -20.57 -9.91 19.43
CA PRO A 407 -19.40 -9.53 20.23
C PRO A 407 -18.23 -10.52 20.17
N ALA A 408 -18.48 -11.82 20.08
CA ALA A 408 -17.41 -12.83 19.89
C ALA A 408 -16.87 -12.96 18.46
N ALA A 409 -17.26 -12.12 17.50
CA ALA A 409 -16.67 -12.14 16.16
C ALA A 409 -15.14 -11.96 16.24
N GLY A 410 -14.41 -12.79 15.49
CA GLY A 410 -12.95 -12.80 15.50
C GLY A 410 -12.31 -13.48 16.72
N THR A 411 -13.09 -14.05 17.64
CA THR A 411 -12.53 -14.73 18.83
C THR A 411 -13.27 -16.01 19.21
N ASN A 412 -12.52 -16.96 19.78
CA ASN A 412 -13.06 -18.15 20.40
C ASN A 412 -13.33 -17.96 21.89
N LYS A 413 -13.12 -16.77 22.43
CA LYS A 413 -13.41 -16.42 23.83
C LYS A 413 -14.67 -15.57 23.87
N ASN A 414 -15.29 -15.53 25.04
CA ASN A 414 -16.38 -14.62 25.26
C ASN A 414 -15.90 -13.16 25.26
N SER A 415 -16.75 -12.26 24.78
CA SER A 415 -16.38 -10.86 24.54
C SER A 415 -17.45 -9.89 24.99
N THR A 416 -17.02 -8.71 25.43
CA THR A 416 -17.90 -7.57 25.72
C THR A 416 -17.68 -6.49 24.68
N PHE A 417 -18.68 -6.22 23.85
CA PHE A 417 -18.65 -5.11 22.90
C PHE A 417 -19.28 -3.87 23.53
N THR A 418 -18.60 -2.73 23.48
CA THR A 418 -19.03 -1.50 24.16
C THR A 418 -19.41 -0.42 23.16
N VAL A 419 -20.58 0.19 23.32
CA VAL A 419 -21.05 1.37 22.60
C VAL A 419 -21.24 2.49 23.62
N THR A 420 -20.40 3.52 23.64
CA THR A 420 -20.47 4.52 24.71
C THR A 420 -21.72 5.40 24.64
N GLY A 421 -22.25 5.62 23.45
CA GLY A 421 -23.48 6.33 23.17
C GLY A 421 -24.66 5.40 22.86
N GLN A 422 -25.52 5.80 21.93
CA GLN A 422 -26.68 5.01 21.54
C GLN A 422 -26.30 3.82 20.66
N LEU A 423 -26.87 2.66 21.01
CA LEU A 423 -26.98 1.48 20.15
C LEU A 423 -28.39 1.39 19.57
N THR A 424 -28.50 1.34 18.25
CA THR A 424 -29.76 1.10 17.53
C THR A 424 -29.70 -0.22 16.77
N LEU A 425 -30.68 -1.10 16.97
CA LEU A 425 -30.85 -2.36 16.24
C LEU A 425 -32.16 -2.29 15.46
N LYS A 426 -32.11 -2.20 14.13
CA LYS A 426 -33.28 -2.09 13.25
C LYS A 426 -33.81 -3.45 12.81
N SER A 427 -34.95 -3.47 12.12
CA SER A 427 -35.76 -4.66 11.85
C SER A 427 -35.06 -5.75 11.02
N ASP A 428 -34.08 -5.39 10.20
CA ASP A 428 -33.25 -6.29 9.38
C ASP A 428 -31.88 -6.61 10.02
N ALA A 429 -31.62 -6.13 11.24
CA ALA A 429 -30.43 -6.47 12.00
C ALA A 429 -30.63 -7.75 12.81
N THR A 430 -29.52 -8.44 13.09
CA THR A 430 -29.46 -9.58 14.01
C THR A 430 -28.46 -9.32 15.12
N TYR A 431 -28.85 -9.57 16.37
CA TYR A 431 -27.92 -9.72 17.48
C TYR A 431 -27.61 -11.19 17.71
N LEU A 432 -26.37 -11.61 17.46
CA LEU A 432 -25.85 -12.94 17.74
C LEU A 432 -25.20 -12.97 19.13
N TYR A 433 -25.91 -13.56 20.08
CA TYR A 433 -25.46 -13.74 21.45
C TYR A 433 -24.89 -15.14 21.66
N THR A 434 -23.65 -15.24 22.16
CA THR A 434 -23.05 -16.54 22.47
C THR A 434 -22.99 -16.86 23.96
N ALA A 435 -23.32 -18.10 24.32
CA ALA A 435 -23.09 -18.62 25.66
C ALA A 435 -22.45 -20.01 25.63
N ARG A 436 -21.54 -20.26 26.56
CA ARG A 436 -20.85 -21.55 26.71
C ARG A 436 -20.87 -21.96 28.17
N ALA A 437 -21.35 -23.16 28.45
CA ALA A 437 -21.41 -23.68 29.81
C ALA A 437 -20.83 -25.09 29.92
N LYS A 438 -20.11 -25.33 31.01
CA LYS A 438 -19.65 -26.66 31.44
C LYS A 438 -19.98 -26.84 32.91
N GLY A 439 -20.99 -27.67 33.20
CA GLY A 439 -21.57 -27.76 34.54
C GLY A 439 -22.22 -26.43 34.95
N ARG A 440 -21.93 -25.93 36.16
CA ARG A 440 -22.50 -24.67 36.68
C ARG A 440 -21.77 -23.40 36.21
N LYS A 441 -20.62 -23.52 35.54
CA LYS A 441 -19.87 -22.37 35.03
C LYS A 441 -20.36 -22.03 33.63
N ILE A 442 -20.97 -20.85 33.50
CA ILE A 442 -21.38 -20.27 32.22
C ILE A 442 -20.54 -19.03 31.92
N ARG A 443 -20.20 -18.86 30.65
CA ARG A 443 -19.60 -17.65 30.11
C ARG A 443 -20.44 -17.19 28.93
N THR A 444 -20.64 -15.90 28.86
CA THR A 444 -21.46 -15.29 27.81
C THR A 444 -20.73 -14.10 27.23
N ASP A 445 -21.07 -13.80 25.99
CA ASP A 445 -20.79 -12.49 25.45
C ASP A 445 -21.69 -11.46 26.12
N LYS A 446 -21.42 -10.19 25.86
CA LYS A 446 -22.25 -9.09 26.35
C LYS A 446 -22.11 -7.88 25.43
N VAL A 447 -23.18 -7.10 25.37
CA VAL A 447 -23.14 -5.73 24.85
C VAL A 447 -23.33 -4.76 26.01
N VAL A 448 -22.56 -3.69 26.03
CA VAL A 448 -22.74 -2.56 26.95
C VAL A 448 -23.01 -1.33 26.11
N ALA A 449 -24.08 -0.59 26.38
CA ALA A 449 -24.47 0.56 25.58
C ALA A 449 -24.90 1.74 26.45
N GLY A 450 -24.56 2.96 26.04
CA GLY A 450 -25.00 4.20 26.71
C GLY A 450 -26.52 4.37 26.71
N SER A 451 -27.19 4.02 25.61
CA SER A 451 -28.64 3.82 25.53
C SER A 451 -28.96 2.80 24.44
N VAL A 452 -30.15 2.19 24.47
CA VAL A 452 -30.51 1.11 23.54
C VAL A 452 -31.88 1.34 22.92
N THR A 453 -31.97 1.20 21.60
CA THR A 453 -33.22 1.14 20.83
C THR A 453 -33.25 -0.11 19.97
N ILE A 454 -34.32 -0.91 20.08
CA ILE A 454 -34.53 -2.15 19.34
C ILE A 454 -35.84 -2.05 18.57
N SER A 455 -35.73 -1.85 17.27
CA SER A 455 -36.86 -1.70 16.34
C SER A 455 -37.14 -3.00 15.62
N GLN A 456 -37.53 -4.04 16.36
CA GLN A 456 -37.88 -5.37 15.83
C GLN A 456 -36.72 -6.16 15.18
N ALA A 457 -35.47 -5.87 15.56
CA ALA A 457 -34.32 -6.71 15.20
C ALA A 457 -34.52 -8.17 15.60
N ALA A 458 -33.81 -9.09 14.96
CA ALA A 458 -33.80 -10.50 15.34
C ALA A 458 -32.75 -10.78 16.44
N PHE A 459 -33.09 -11.65 17.38
CA PHE A 459 -32.17 -12.17 18.38
C PHE A 459 -31.80 -13.62 18.07
N THR A 460 -30.51 -13.94 18.05
CA THR A 460 -30.02 -15.31 17.87
C THR A 460 -29.19 -15.72 19.07
N PHE A 461 -29.61 -16.79 19.76
CA PHE A 461 -28.84 -17.38 20.84
C PHE A 461 -28.03 -18.57 20.32
N GLN A 462 -26.75 -18.36 20.08
CA GLN A 462 -25.81 -19.44 19.76
C GLN A 462 -25.19 -20.01 21.04
N SER A 463 -25.54 -21.23 21.40
CA SER A 463 -25.09 -21.82 22.66
C SER A 463 -24.28 -23.10 22.49
N ARG A 464 -23.38 -23.33 23.45
CA ARG A 464 -22.84 -24.66 23.74
C ARG A 464 -22.96 -24.91 25.24
N ILE A 465 -24.16 -25.26 25.67
CA ILE A 465 -24.49 -25.55 27.06
C ILE A 465 -24.58 -27.06 27.23
N VAL A 466 -23.72 -27.61 28.10
CA VAL A 466 -23.75 -29.03 28.47
C VAL A 466 -24.34 -29.17 29.87
N GLY A 467 -25.56 -29.70 29.95
CA GLY A 467 -26.32 -29.93 31.18
C GLY A 467 -27.41 -28.89 31.47
N THR A 468 -28.01 -28.99 32.66
CA THR A 468 -29.04 -28.07 33.14
C THR A 468 -28.43 -27.05 34.10
N LEU A 469 -28.66 -25.77 33.84
CA LEU A 469 -28.30 -24.65 34.71
C LEU A 469 -29.28 -24.57 35.90
N ALA A 470 -28.84 -23.97 37.01
CA ALA A 470 -29.71 -23.80 38.15
C ALA A 470 -30.83 -22.80 37.83
N ALA A 471 -32.07 -23.09 38.23
CA ALA A 471 -33.15 -22.11 38.19
C ALA A 471 -32.74 -20.81 38.93
N GLY A 472 -33.06 -19.67 38.35
CA GLY A 472 -32.61 -18.35 38.81
C GLY A 472 -31.22 -17.95 38.32
N THR A 473 -30.51 -18.77 37.53
CA THR A 473 -29.28 -18.31 36.85
C THR A 473 -29.65 -17.23 35.85
N THR A 474 -29.14 -16.01 36.04
CA THR A 474 -29.40 -14.86 35.16
C THR A 474 -28.18 -14.55 34.30
N LEU A 475 -28.41 -14.37 33.00
CA LEU A 475 -27.41 -13.95 32.02
C LEU A 475 -27.73 -12.54 31.56
N THR A 476 -26.81 -11.60 31.75
CA THR A 476 -26.95 -10.26 31.16
C THR A 476 -26.59 -10.33 29.68
N VAL A 477 -27.52 -9.95 28.81
CA VAL A 477 -27.35 -9.97 27.36
C VAL A 477 -26.92 -8.60 26.84
N ILE A 478 -27.60 -7.55 27.33
CA ILE A 478 -27.28 -6.15 27.07
C ILE A 478 -27.32 -5.42 28.41
N SER A 479 -26.29 -4.64 28.72
CA SER A 479 -26.39 -3.61 29.75
C SER A 479 -26.65 -2.23 29.17
N ASN A 480 -27.70 -1.58 29.66
CA ASN A 480 -28.13 -0.26 29.24
C ASN A 480 -27.75 0.76 30.32
N LEU A 481 -26.72 1.56 30.05
CA LEU A 481 -26.17 2.50 31.02
C LEU A 481 -27.02 3.77 31.21
N SER A 482 -28.07 3.97 30.39
CA SER A 482 -28.98 5.11 30.58
C SER A 482 -29.86 4.89 31.81
N SER A 483 -30.56 5.93 32.28
CA SER A 483 -31.58 5.77 33.32
C SER A 483 -32.95 5.39 32.76
N LEU A 484 -33.11 5.42 31.43
CA LEU A 484 -34.35 5.06 30.74
C LEU A 484 -34.34 3.57 30.39
N PRO A 485 -35.51 2.92 30.31
CA PRO A 485 -35.64 1.56 29.79
C PRO A 485 -35.12 1.42 28.36
N ILE A 486 -34.78 0.19 27.97
CA ILE A 486 -34.55 -0.14 26.57
C ILE A 486 -35.81 0.20 25.77
N SER A 487 -35.67 0.96 24.68
CA SER A 487 -36.80 1.30 23.82
C SER A 487 -37.06 0.18 22.82
N GLY A 488 -38.23 -0.45 22.88
CA GLY A 488 -38.63 -1.54 21.97
C GLY A 488 -38.07 -2.91 22.38
N THR A 489 -38.30 -3.92 21.53
CA THR A 489 -37.93 -5.33 21.78
C THR A 489 -37.48 -6.02 20.50
N PHE A 490 -36.77 -7.13 20.65
CA PHE A 490 -36.47 -8.04 19.54
C PHE A 490 -37.77 -8.70 19.04
N SER A 491 -37.89 -8.91 17.73
CA SER A 491 -39.09 -9.48 17.09
C SER A 491 -39.42 -10.89 17.56
N ASN A 492 -38.40 -11.66 17.95
CA ASN A 492 -38.51 -13.05 18.42
C ASN A 492 -38.14 -13.24 19.90
N LEU A 493 -37.97 -12.15 20.65
CA LEU A 493 -37.71 -12.19 22.09
C LEU A 493 -38.37 -10.99 22.79
N PRO A 494 -39.72 -10.88 22.78
CA PRO A 494 -40.41 -9.85 23.56
C PRO A 494 -40.21 -10.07 25.06
N ASP A 495 -40.59 -9.07 25.86
CA ASP A 495 -40.49 -9.17 27.32
C ASP A 495 -41.31 -10.36 27.87
N GLY A 496 -40.73 -11.10 28.80
CA GLY A 496 -41.31 -12.33 29.35
C GLY A 496 -41.25 -13.57 28.44
N ALA A 497 -40.73 -13.46 27.21
CA ALA A 497 -40.62 -14.60 26.29
C ALA A 497 -39.74 -15.72 26.84
N ILE A 498 -40.10 -16.98 26.54
CA ILE A 498 -39.33 -18.17 26.91
C ILE A 498 -38.54 -18.68 25.71
N LEU A 499 -37.22 -18.67 25.83
CA LEU A 499 -36.30 -19.33 24.90
C LEU A 499 -35.86 -20.68 25.46
N THR A 500 -36.04 -21.76 24.70
CA THR A 500 -35.59 -23.10 25.10
C THR A 500 -34.29 -23.47 24.41
N VAL A 501 -33.27 -23.85 25.18
CA VAL A 501 -31.96 -24.28 24.71
C VAL A 501 -31.56 -25.57 25.43
N GLY A 502 -31.68 -26.69 24.73
CA GLY A 502 -31.55 -28.02 25.34
C GLY A 502 -32.60 -28.20 26.44
N SER A 503 -32.18 -28.55 27.65
CA SER A 503 -33.05 -28.69 28.83
C SER A 503 -33.33 -27.37 29.57
N ASN A 504 -32.76 -26.25 29.13
CA ASN A 504 -32.85 -24.97 29.83
C ASN A 504 -33.91 -24.09 29.18
N LYS A 505 -34.81 -23.54 30.00
CA LYS A 505 -35.75 -22.49 29.59
C LYS A 505 -35.26 -21.16 30.14
N PHE A 506 -35.09 -20.17 29.28
CA PHE A 506 -34.67 -18.83 29.65
C PHE A 506 -35.83 -17.87 29.45
N GLN A 507 -36.23 -17.16 30.50
CA GLN A 507 -37.19 -16.07 30.40
C GLN A 507 -36.46 -14.75 30.18
N ALA A 508 -36.88 -14.00 29.16
CA ALA A 508 -36.39 -12.66 28.90
C ALA A 508 -37.01 -11.64 29.87
N SER A 509 -36.19 -10.68 30.32
CA SER A 509 -36.64 -9.49 31.04
C SER A 509 -35.88 -8.26 30.55
N TYR A 510 -36.61 -7.22 30.15
CA TYR A 510 -36.07 -5.91 29.76
C TYR A 510 -35.98 -4.91 30.93
N GLU A 511 -36.29 -5.38 32.13
CA GLU A 511 -36.18 -4.66 33.41
C GLU A 511 -35.17 -5.35 34.35
N GLY A 512 -34.29 -6.18 33.79
CA GLY A 512 -33.31 -6.94 34.56
C GLY A 512 -32.13 -6.08 35.02
N GLY A 513 -31.16 -6.71 35.70
CA GLY A 513 -29.93 -6.04 36.13
C GLY A 513 -30.20 -4.96 37.17
N ASP A 514 -29.91 -3.71 36.83
CA ASP A 514 -30.19 -2.49 37.59
C ASP A 514 -31.56 -1.86 37.30
N GLY A 515 -32.40 -2.54 36.52
CA GLY A 515 -33.80 -2.16 36.27
C GLY A 515 -34.12 -1.82 34.82
N ASN A 516 -33.13 -1.85 33.94
CA ASN A 516 -33.30 -1.52 32.52
C ASN A 516 -32.36 -2.32 31.58
N ASP A 517 -31.79 -3.42 32.06
CA ASP A 517 -30.99 -4.34 31.25
C ASP A 517 -31.85 -5.41 30.58
N LEU A 518 -31.37 -5.93 29.43
CA LEU A 518 -31.91 -7.18 28.88
C LEU A 518 -31.19 -8.36 29.52
N THR A 519 -31.95 -9.20 30.21
CA THR A 519 -31.46 -10.41 30.87
C THR A 519 -32.22 -11.66 30.45
N LEU A 520 -31.58 -12.81 30.55
CA LEU A 520 -32.15 -14.14 30.37
C LEU A 520 -32.01 -14.94 31.66
N THR A 521 -33.12 -15.25 32.32
CA THR A 521 -33.12 -15.99 33.59
C THR A 521 -33.64 -17.40 33.41
N VAL A 522 -32.92 -18.39 33.94
CA VAL A 522 -33.34 -19.80 33.88
C VAL A 522 -34.59 -20.02 34.74
N VAL A 523 -35.66 -20.54 34.13
CA VAL A 523 -36.93 -20.85 34.79
C VAL A 523 -37.25 -22.36 34.74
N PRO A 524 -38.10 -22.88 35.64
CA PRO A 524 -38.49 -24.29 35.68
C PRO A 524 -39.15 -24.84 34.40
#